data_AF-A0A3B0U4E6-F1
#
_entry.id   AF-A0A3B0U4E6-F1
#
_cell.length_a   1.000
_cell.length_b   1.000
_cell.length_c   1.000
_cell.angle_alpha   90.00
_cell.angle_beta   90.00
_cell.angle_gamma   90.00
#
_symmetry.space_group_name_H-M   'P 1'
#
loop_
_entity.id
_entity.type
_entity.pdbx_description
1 polymer ?
#
loop_
_entity_poly.entity_id
_entity_poly.type
_entity_poly.pdbx_seq_one_letter_code
_entity_poly.pdbx_strand_id
1 'polypeptide(L)'
;MMDFILSALDYLLGIPFFGWGTTVGFIYKGLAMLVILLVVIAFVLLADRKIWAAVQMRRGPNVVGAFGLMQSFADLLKFVFKEPLIPAGADKIIFLLAPLVSVVLSLAAWVVIPIDAGWALADINVGVLYVMAISSLGVYGIIMGGWASNSKYPFLGSLRSAAQMVSYEMPIGFVIVTVLLLVGSLNLSDI
;
A
#
# COMPACT_ATOMS: atom_id res chain seq x y z
N MET A 1 2.90 42.53 -6.44
CA MET A 1 1.76 41.61 -6.74
C MET A 1 2.24 40.36 -7.48
N MET A 2 3.17 40.47 -8.43
CA MET A 2 3.80 39.31 -9.10
C MET A 2 4.64 38.46 -8.11
N ASP A 3 5.37 39.09 -7.19
CA ASP A 3 6.20 38.38 -6.19
C ASP A 3 5.38 37.61 -5.14
N PHE A 4 4.15 38.03 -4.89
CA PHE A 4 3.22 37.35 -3.98
C PHE A 4 2.65 36.07 -4.62
N ILE A 5 2.44 36.07 -5.95
CA ILE A 5 2.00 34.88 -6.71
C ILE A 5 3.18 33.91 -6.91
N LEU A 6 4.37 34.42 -7.18
CA LEU A 6 5.58 33.61 -7.30
C LEU A 6 5.97 32.97 -5.95
N SER A 7 5.82 33.69 -4.84
CA SER A 7 6.01 33.13 -3.49
C SER A 7 4.90 32.16 -3.06
N ALA A 8 3.65 32.35 -3.52
CA ALA A 8 2.56 31.41 -3.26
C ALA A 8 2.64 30.14 -4.12
N LEU A 9 3.15 30.24 -5.36
CA LEU A 9 3.54 29.11 -6.20
C LEU A 9 4.73 28.39 -5.59
N ASP A 10 5.71 29.11 -5.04
CA ASP A 10 6.79 28.54 -4.25
C ASP A 10 6.26 27.85 -2.98
N TYR A 11 5.20 28.34 -2.34
CA TYR A 11 4.61 27.69 -1.16
C TYR A 11 3.75 26.45 -1.50
N LEU A 12 3.20 26.37 -2.71
CA LEU A 12 2.41 25.22 -3.22
C LEU A 12 3.28 24.18 -3.97
N LEU A 13 4.43 24.60 -4.50
CA LEU A 13 5.37 23.83 -5.32
C LEU A 13 6.76 23.65 -4.66
N GLY A 14 7.00 24.25 -3.49
CA GLY A 14 8.15 24.02 -2.61
C GLY A 14 9.40 24.90 -2.80
N ILE A 15 9.34 26.23 -2.62
CA ILE A 15 10.49 27.17 -2.62
C ILE A 15 10.25 28.35 -1.60
N PRO A 16 11.22 29.23 -1.23
CA PRO A 16 11.88 29.20 0.08
C PRO A 16 11.79 30.49 0.92
N PHE A 17 11.41 30.39 2.19
CA PHE A 17 11.69 31.44 3.20
C PHE A 17 12.47 30.94 4.43
N PHE A 18 12.42 29.63 4.71
CA PHE A 18 13.12 29.01 5.85
C PHE A 18 14.07 27.86 5.48
N GLY A 19 14.13 27.43 4.21
CA GLY A 19 14.88 26.23 3.78
C GLY A 19 14.13 24.89 3.94
N TRP A 20 12.81 24.92 4.20
CA TRP A 20 11.95 23.75 4.44
C TRP A 20 10.99 23.42 3.28
N GLY A 21 11.02 24.19 2.18
CA GLY A 21 10.07 24.08 1.06
C GLY A 21 10.12 22.72 0.34
N THR A 22 11.31 22.11 0.27
CA THR A 22 11.52 20.77 -0.31
C THR A 22 10.87 19.67 0.53
N THR A 23 10.94 19.78 1.87
CA THR A 23 10.31 18.84 2.79
C THR A 23 8.79 18.93 2.73
N VAL A 24 8.24 20.13 2.64
CA VAL A 24 6.78 20.36 2.54
C VAL A 24 6.23 19.85 1.20
N GLY A 25 6.94 20.11 0.09
CA GLY A 25 6.57 19.58 -1.23
C GLY A 25 6.59 18.05 -1.29
N PHE A 26 7.55 17.41 -0.63
CA PHE A 26 7.60 15.95 -0.50
C PHE A 26 6.40 15.40 0.30
N ILE A 27 6.05 16.05 1.42
CA ILE A 27 4.88 15.66 2.24
C ILE A 27 3.59 15.78 1.42
N TYR A 28 3.42 16.86 0.66
CA TYR A 28 2.22 17.05 -0.17
C TYR A 28 2.10 15.99 -1.27
N LYS A 29 3.20 15.70 -1.98
CA LYS A 29 3.25 14.64 -2.99
C LYS A 29 2.94 13.26 -2.39
N GLY A 30 3.54 12.96 -1.24
CA GLY A 30 3.30 11.71 -0.51
C GLY A 30 1.86 11.58 -0.04
N LEU A 31 1.27 12.64 0.50
CA LEU A 31 -0.13 12.68 0.91
C LEU A 31 -1.07 12.49 -0.28
N ALA A 32 -0.83 13.21 -1.38
CA ALA A 32 -1.62 13.10 -2.60
C ALA A 32 -1.57 11.67 -3.16
N MET A 33 -0.38 11.07 -3.23
CA MET A 33 -0.20 9.68 -3.64
C MET A 33 -0.97 8.72 -2.74
N LEU A 34 -0.88 8.91 -1.41
CA LEU A 34 -1.59 8.07 -0.45
C LEU A 34 -3.12 8.16 -0.62
N VAL A 35 -3.67 9.37 -0.76
CA VAL A 35 -5.11 9.57 -0.95
C VAL A 35 -5.58 8.91 -2.25
N ILE A 36 -4.85 9.13 -3.35
CA ILE A 36 -5.17 8.52 -4.65
C ILE A 36 -5.12 6.99 -4.54
N LEU A 37 -4.07 6.44 -3.92
CA LEU A 37 -3.92 4.99 -3.74
C LEU A 37 -5.08 4.39 -2.94
N LEU A 38 -5.50 5.02 -1.84
CA LEU A 38 -6.65 4.57 -1.04
C LEU A 38 -7.96 4.61 -1.84
N VAL A 39 -8.18 5.65 -2.66
CA VAL A 39 -9.36 5.74 -3.53
C VAL A 39 -9.32 4.66 -4.61
N VAL A 40 -8.18 4.41 -5.22
CA VAL A 40 -8.00 3.33 -6.21
C VAL A 40 -8.30 1.98 -5.57
N ILE A 41 -7.75 1.69 -4.38
CA ILE A 41 -8.02 0.45 -3.64
C ILE A 41 -9.52 0.30 -3.37
N ALA A 42 -10.21 1.36 -2.96
CA ALA A 42 -11.66 1.32 -2.74
C ALA A 42 -12.43 0.91 -4.01
N PHE A 43 -12.04 1.39 -5.19
CA PHE A 43 -12.66 0.99 -6.45
C PHE A 43 -12.22 -0.38 -6.95
N VAL A 44 -10.98 -0.81 -6.68
CA VAL A 44 -10.52 -2.18 -6.99
C VAL A 44 -11.35 -3.20 -6.21
N LEU A 45 -11.70 -2.94 -4.95
CA LEU A 45 -12.60 -3.80 -4.17
C LEU A 45 -14.01 -3.89 -4.76
N LEU A 46 -14.53 -2.77 -5.30
CA LEU A 46 -15.82 -2.76 -6.01
C LEU A 46 -15.72 -3.57 -7.31
N ALA A 47 -14.63 -3.36 -8.06
CA ALA A 47 -14.37 -4.02 -9.32
C ALA A 47 -14.29 -5.54 -9.15
N ASP A 48 -13.54 -6.02 -8.16
CA ASP A 48 -13.43 -7.44 -7.83
C ASP A 48 -14.81 -8.08 -7.62
N ARG A 49 -15.67 -7.46 -6.79
CA ARG A 49 -17.05 -7.94 -6.59
C ARG A 49 -17.89 -7.94 -7.86
N LYS A 50 -17.76 -6.91 -8.71
CA LYS A 50 -18.53 -6.82 -9.96
C LYS A 50 -18.05 -7.81 -11.01
N ILE A 51 -16.74 -7.98 -11.14
CA ILE A 51 -16.10 -8.91 -12.10
C ILE A 51 -16.47 -10.34 -11.74
N TRP A 52 -16.31 -10.76 -10.47
CA TRP A 52 -16.68 -12.12 -10.06
C TRP A 52 -18.17 -12.38 -10.13
N ALA A 53 -19.00 -11.37 -9.85
CA ALA A 53 -20.43 -11.49 -10.08
C ALA A 53 -20.76 -11.71 -11.57
N ALA A 54 -20.13 -10.96 -12.46
CA ALA A 54 -20.30 -11.11 -13.90
C ALA A 54 -19.85 -12.49 -14.41
N VAL A 55 -18.70 -12.99 -13.93
CA VAL A 55 -18.22 -14.37 -14.22
C VAL A 55 -19.25 -15.41 -13.78
N GLN A 56 -19.91 -15.19 -12.65
CA GLN A 56 -20.95 -16.06 -12.11
C GLN A 56 -22.34 -15.80 -12.72
N MET A 57 -22.44 -14.97 -13.77
CA MET A 57 -23.71 -14.56 -14.39
C MET A 57 -24.73 -13.96 -13.41
N ARG A 58 -24.27 -13.28 -12.35
CA ARG A 58 -25.11 -12.52 -11.43
C ARG A 58 -24.70 -11.04 -11.41
N ARG A 59 -25.62 -10.18 -10.99
CA ARG A 59 -25.31 -8.75 -10.81
C ARG A 59 -24.53 -8.57 -9.51
N GLY A 60 -23.43 -7.81 -9.58
CA GLY A 60 -22.69 -7.37 -8.40
C GLY A 60 -23.45 -6.29 -7.62
N PRO A 61 -22.79 -5.60 -6.66
CA PRO A 61 -23.41 -4.54 -5.89
C PRO A 61 -24.05 -3.47 -6.81
N ASN A 62 -25.37 -3.27 -6.69
CA ASN A 62 -26.15 -2.38 -7.55
C ASN A 62 -27.12 -1.47 -6.78
N VAL A 63 -27.12 -1.51 -5.44
CA VAL A 63 -28.12 -0.80 -4.61
C VAL A 63 -27.55 0.49 -3.98
N VAL A 64 -26.29 0.48 -3.54
CA VAL A 64 -25.69 1.62 -2.84
C VAL A 64 -25.13 2.65 -3.84
N GLY A 65 -25.92 3.67 -4.14
CA GLY A 65 -25.59 4.71 -5.13
C GLY A 65 -25.81 4.26 -6.57
N ALA A 66 -25.50 5.13 -7.54
CA ALA A 66 -25.62 4.80 -8.96
C ALA A 66 -24.69 3.62 -9.31
N PHE A 67 -25.26 2.52 -9.81
CA PHE A 67 -24.55 1.28 -10.12
C PHE A 67 -23.67 0.72 -8.98
N GLY A 68 -23.96 1.02 -7.71
CA GLY A 68 -23.16 0.53 -6.59
C GLY A 68 -21.84 1.27 -6.35
N LEU A 69 -21.58 2.42 -7.00
CA LEU A 69 -20.31 3.16 -6.85
C LEU A 69 -19.99 3.58 -5.41
N MET A 70 -21.01 3.83 -4.60
CA MET A 70 -20.85 4.24 -3.20
C MET A 70 -20.68 3.05 -2.24
N GLN A 71 -20.69 1.81 -2.73
CA GLN A 71 -20.58 0.61 -1.90
C GLN A 71 -19.29 0.58 -1.09
N SER A 72 -18.15 0.89 -1.70
CA SER A 72 -16.85 0.83 -1.00
C SER A 72 -16.76 1.83 0.14
N PHE A 73 -17.34 3.02 -0.04
CA PHE A 73 -17.42 4.02 1.04
C PHE A 73 -18.37 3.59 2.16
N ALA A 74 -19.49 2.94 1.83
CA ALA A 74 -20.40 2.38 2.83
C ALA A 74 -19.74 1.27 3.67
N ASP A 75 -18.92 0.42 3.05
CA ASP A 75 -18.17 -0.63 3.75
C ASP A 75 -17.09 -0.04 4.67
N LEU A 76 -16.37 1.00 4.23
CA LEU A 76 -15.42 1.71 5.08
C LEU A 76 -16.10 2.33 6.30
N LEU A 77 -17.22 3.04 6.08
CA LEU A 77 -17.99 3.66 7.14
C LEU A 77 -18.52 2.61 8.15
N LYS A 78 -18.96 1.45 7.64
CA LYS A 78 -19.37 0.32 8.47
C LYS A 78 -18.25 -0.17 9.39
N PHE A 79 -17.00 -0.23 8.91
CA PHE A 79 -15.88 -0.65 9.75
C PHE A 79 -15.52 0.37 10.82
N VAL A 80 -15.66 1.68 10.55
CA VAL A 80 -15.42 2.74 11.54
C VAL A 80 -16.39 2.64 12.73
N PHE A 81 -17.65 2.31 12.48
CA PHE A 81 -18.66 2.15 13.54
C PHE A 81 -18.66 0.77 14.19
N LYS A 82 -17.83 -0.17 13.72
CA LYS A 82 -17.83 -1.52 14.27
C LYS A 82 -16.95 -1.59 15.52
N GLU A 83 -17.52 -2.10 16.61
CA GLU A 83 -16.79 -2.32 17.85
C GLU A 83 -15.61 -3.29 17.66
N PRO A 84 -14.39 -2.93 18.08
CA PRO A 84 -13.24 -3.81 18.02
C PRO A 84 -13.32 -4.88 19.12
N LEU A 85 -13.47 -6.15 18.71
CA LEU A 85 -13.47 -7.29 19.62
C LEU A 85 -12.07 -7.92 19.64
N ILE A 86 -11.36 -7.75 20.76
CA ILE A 86 -10.03 -8.34 20.97
C ILE A 86 -10.16 -9.63 21.79
N PRO A 87 -9.60 -10.77 21.34
CA PRO A 87 -9.66 -12.02 22.10
C PRO A 87 -9.03 -11.88 23.50
N ALA A 88 -9.65 -12.48 24.52
CA ALA A 88 -9.20 -12.33 25.90
C ALA A 88 -7.79 -12.92 26.17
N GLY A 89 -7.40 -13.94 25.42
CA GLY A 89 -6.07 -14.57 25.51
C GLY A 89 -5.00 -13.96 24.61
N ALA A 90 -5.34 -12.98 23.76
CA ALA A 90 -4.40 -12.41 22.80
C ALA A 90 -3.45 -11.39 23.45
N ASP A 91 -2.22 -11.29 22.93
CA ASP A 91 -1.34 -10.17 23.24
C ASP A 91 -1.88 -8.91 22.55
N LYS A 92 -2.47 -8.01 23.34
CA LYS A 92 -3.17 -6.81 22.83
C LYS A 92 -2.24 -5.89 22.04
N ILE A 93 -0.98 -5.77 22.45
CA ILE A 93 -0.04 -4.82 21.83
C ILE A 93 0.32 -5.35 20.45
N ILE A 94 0.75 -6.60 20.37
CA ILE A 94 1.23 -7.20 19.11
C ILE A 94 0.06 -7.46 18.17
N PHE A 95 -1.12 -7.82 18.69
CA PHE A 95 -2.33 -8.03 17.89
C PHE A 95 -2.80 -6.75 17.20
N LEU A 96 -2.68 -5.59 17.85
CA LEU A 96 -3.03 -4.29 17.26
C LEU A 96 -1.92 -3.74 16.35
N LEU A 97 -0.65 -4.02 16.66
CA LEU A 97 0.48 -3.58 15.85
C LEU A 97 0.65 -4.39 14.56
N ALA A 98 0.30 -5.68 14.55
CA ALA A 98 0.52 -6.53 13.38
C ALA A 98 -0.17 -6.02 12.10
N PRO A 99 -1.47 -5.64 12.11
CA PRO A 99 -2.11 -5.03 10.95
C PRO A 99 -1.48 -3.70 10.54
N LEU A 100 -1.03 -2.89 11.51
CA LEU A 100 -0.37 -1.61 11.26
C LEU A 100 0.94 -1.82 10.51
N VAL A 101 1.77 -2.77 10.97
CA VAL A 101 3.05 -3.11 10.32
C VAL A 101 2.82 -3.55 8.88
N SER A 102 1.87 -4.46 8.64
CA SER A 102 1.56 -4.92 7.29
C SER A 102 1.12 -3.78 6.36
N VAL A 103 0.22 -2.90 6.82
CA VAL A 103 -0.25 -1.76 6.02
C VAL A 103 0.88 -0.77 5.74
N VAL A 104 1.68 -0.42 6.75
CA VAL A 104 2.80 0.53 6.60
C VAL A 104 3.83 -0.01 5.61
N LEU A 105 4.18 -1.30 5.69
CA LEU A 105 5.12 -1.91 4.75
C LEU A 105 4.56 -1.94 3.33
N SER A 106 3.28 -2.30 3.14
CA SER A 106 2.66 -2.27 1.82
C SER A 106 2.61 -0.87 1.22
N LEU A 107 2.34 0.17 2.02
CA LEU A 107 2.35 1.56 1.56
C LEU A 107 3.77 2.07 1.29
N ALA A 108 4.76 1.64 2.08
CA ALA A 108 6.15 2.03 1.88
C ALA A 108 6.73 1.50 0.56
N ALA A 109 6.31 0.31 0.11
CA ALA A 109 6.72 -0.24 -1.19
C ALA A 109 6.42 0.69 -2.38
N TRP A 110 5.36 1.51 -2.28
CA TRP A 110 4.93 2.41 -3.36
C TRP A 110 5.84 3.62 -3.56
N VAL A 111 6.70 3.96 -2.59
CA VAL A 111 7.54 5.17 -2.64
C VAL A 111 8.47 5.20 -3.87
N VAL A 112 8.88 4.03 -4.36
CA VAL A 112 9.90 3.91 -5.42
C VAL A 112 9.28 3.60 -6.79
N ILE A 113 7.96 3.39 -6.87
CA ILE A 113 7.31 3.06 -8.14
C ILE A 113 7.08 4.37 -8.93
N PRO A 114 7.70 4.54 -10.12
CA PRO A 114 7.45 5.69 -10.96
C PRO A 114 6.08 5.58 -11.63
N ILE A 115 5.26 6.63 -11.55
CA ILE A 115 3.98 6.72 -12.28
C ILE A 115 4.18 7.31 -13.68
N ASP A 116 5.11 8.26 -13.80
CA ASP A 116 5.48 8.94 -15.04
C ASP A 116 6.95 9.38 -14.93
N ALA A 117 7.54 9.86 -16.04
CA ALA A 117 8.92 10.32 -16.09
C ALA A 117 9.17 11.45 -15.07
N GLY A 118 10.05 11.19 -14.09
CA GLY A 118 10.34 12.13 -13.00
C GLY A 118 9.25 12.24 -11.93
N TRP A 119 8.23 11.38 -11.95
CA TRP A 119 7.15 11.27 -10.96
C TRP A 119 7.30 10.06 -10.03
N ALA A 120 8.55 9.79 -9.60
CA ALA A 120 8.81 8.92 -8.45
C ALA A 120 8.86 9.75 -7.17
N LEU A 121 8.31 9.24 -6.07
CA LEU A 121 8.33 9.97 -4.79
C LEU A 121 9.75 10.02 -4.21
N ALA A 122 10.47 8.90 -4.26
CA ALA A 122 11.90 8.85 -4.04
C ALA A 122 12.59 8.08 -5.17
N ASP A 123 13.50 8.75 -5.85
CA ASP A 123 14.36 8.12 -6.85
C ASP A 123 15.55 7.46 -6.12
N ILE A 124 15.55 6.13 -6.08
CA ILE A 124 16.56 5.34 -5.36
C ILE A 124 17.30 4.48 -6.37
N ASN A 125 18.62 4.63 -6.43
CA ASN A 125 19.49 3.82 -7.30
C ASN A 125 19.34 2.31 -7.10
N VAL A 126 18.82 1.89 -5.95
CA VAL A 126 18.63 0.48 -5.55
C VAL A 126 17.14 0.15 -5.39
N GLY A 127 16.29 0.73 -6.23
CA GLY A 127 14.84 0.67 -6.07
C GLY A 127 14.25 -0.74 -6.14
N VAL A 128 14.78 -1.59 -7.01
CA VAL A 128 14.31 -2.99 -7.14
C VAL A 128 14.63 -3.81 -5.87
N LEU A 129 15.82 -3.67 -5.29
CA LEU A 129 16.15 -4.37 -4.04
C LEU A 129 15.37 -3.82 -2.84
N TYR A 130 15.02 -2.54 -2.85
CA TYR A 130 14.13 -1.96 -1.84
C TYR A 130 12.76 -2.62 -1.83
N VAL A 131 12.13 -2.80 -3.01
CA VAL A 131 10.83 -3.48 -3.11
C VAL A 131 10.92 -4.93 -2.62
N MET A 132 11.99 -5.64 -2.99
CA MET A 132 12.23 -7.01 -2.50
C MET A 132 12.40 -7.06 -0.98
N ALA A 133 13.18 -6.14 -0.41
CA ALA A 133 13.38 -6.07 1.04
C ALA A 133 12.07 -5.78 1.79
N ILE A 134 11.23 -4.88 1.28
CA ILE A 134 9.93 -4.58 1.88
C ILE A 134 8.97 -5.76 1.78
N SER A 135 8.96 -6.47 0.65
CA SER A 135 8.16 -7.70 0.50
C SER A 135 8.51 -8.71 1.59
N SER A 136 9.81 -8.99 1.77
CA SER A 136 10.27 -9.95 2.78
C SER A 136 9.96 -9.47 4.20
N LEU A 137 9.98 -8.16 4.46
CA LEU A 137 9.56 -7.60 5.74
C LEU A 137 8.04 -7.77 5.98
N GLY A 138 7.22 -7.75 4.92
CA GLY A 138 5.77 -7.94 4.99
C GLY A 138 5.37 -9.30 5.57
N VAL A 139 6.20 -10.32 5.38
CA VAL A 139 6.03 -11.66 5.95
C VAL A 139 5.97 -11.62 7.49
N TYR A 140 6.77 -10.75 8.13
CA TYR A 140 6.78 -10.63 9.58
C TYR A 140 5.45 -10.11 10.12
N GLY A 141 4.78 -9.17 9.42
CA GLY A 141 3.46 -8.67 9.82
C GLY A 141 2.42 -9.79 9.93
N ILE A 142 2.47 -10.75 9.00
CA ILE A 142 1.56 -11.90 8.97
C ILE A 142 1.86 -12.90 10.10
N ILE A 143 3.14 -13.18 10.37
CA ILE A 143 3.53 -14.07 11.47
C ILE A 143 3.13 -13.46 12.83
N MET A 144 3.39 -12.17 13.03
CA MET A 144 3.05 -11.46 14.26
C MET A 144 1.54 -11.51 14.54
N GLY A 145 0.69 -11.27 13.54
CA GLY A 145 -0.76 -11.31 13.72
C GLY A 145 -1.29 -12.70 14.09
N GLY A 146 -0.73 -13.76 13.48
CA GLY A 146 -1.13 -15.13 13.79
C GLY A 146 -0.67 -15.61 15.16
N TRP A 147 0.55 -15.22 15.59
CA TRP A 147 1.08 -15.56 16.91
C TRP A 147 0.37 -14.79 18.03
N ALA A 148 0.13 -13.49 17.84
CA ALA A 148 -0.52 -12.64 18.85
C ALA A 148 -1.96 -13.07 19.17
N SER A 149 -2.62 -13.79 18.26
CA SER A 149 -3.99 -14.29 18.44
C SER A 149 -4.13 -15.41 19.49
N ASN A 150 -3.02 -15.97 20.00
CA ASN A 150 -2.95 -17.00 21.05
C ASN A 150 -3.96 -18.16 20.85
N SER A 151 -4.07 -18.66 19.61
CA SER A 151 -4.92 -19.80 19.27
C SER A 151 -4.23 -20.66 18.22
N LYS A 152 -4.43 -21.98 18.30
CA LYS A 152 -3.75 -22.97 17.44
C LYS A 152 -4.03 -22.77 15.95
N TYR A 153 -5.28 -22.48 15.57
CA TYR A 153 -5.65 -22.38 14.16
C TYR A 153 -5.15 -21.09 13.47
N PRO A 154 -5.30 -19.89 14.07
CA PRO A 154 -4.69 -18.68 13.51
C PRO A 154 -3.17 -18.77 13.38
N PHE A 155 -2.50 -19.39 14.35
CA PHE A 155 -1.05 -19.59 14.30
C PHE A 155 -0.60 -20.54 13.19
N LEU A 156 -1.28 -21.69 13.02
CA LEU A 156 -0.99 -22.59 11.90
C LEU A 156 -1.33 -21.95 10.55
N GLY A 157 -2.38 -21.13 10.49
CA GLY A 157 -2.76 -20.37 9.28
C GLY A 157 -1.71 -19.33 8.88
N SER A 158 -1.14 -18.60 9.84
CA SER A 158 -0.08 -17.62 9.55
C SER A 158 1.21 -18.30 9.11
N LEU A 159 1.59 -19.43 9.72
CA LEU A 159 2.76 -20.20 9.29
C LEU A 159 2.62 -20.71 7.85
N ARG A 160 1.44 -21.20 7.46
CA ARG A 160 1.17 -21.63 6.08
C ARG A 160 1.26 -20.47 5.08
N SER A 161 0.67 -19.33 5.43
CA SER A 161 0.68 -18.13 4.58
C SER A 161 2.10 -17.56 4.45
N ALA A 162 2.85 -17.51 5.55
CA ALA A 162 4.24 -17.08 5.57
C ALA A 162 5.13 -17.99 4.72
N ALA A 163 5.01 -19.31 4.88
CA ALA A 163 5.74 -20.27 4.06
C ALA A 163 5.42 -20.11 2.56
N GLN A 164 4.14 -19.89 2.23
CA GLN A 164 3.72 -19.65 0.85
C GLN A 164 4.37 -18.38 0.28
N MET A 165 4.28 -17.24 0.98
CA MET A 165 4.84 -15.98 0.48
C MET A 165 6.34 -16.06 0.26
N VAL A 166 7.10 -16.56 1.26
CA VAL A 166 8.57 -16.72 1.14
C VAL A 166 8.94 -17.65 -0.02
N SER A 167 8.15 -18.71 -0.24
CA SER A 167 8.37 -19.63 -1.37
C SER A 167 8.17 -18.96 -2.73
N TYR A 168 7.28 -17.96 -2.83
CA TYR A 168 7.05 -17.19 -4.06
C TYR A 168 7.98 -15.98 -4.21
N GLU A 169 8.65 -15.51 -3.16
CA GLU A 169 9.65 -14.43 -3.27
C GLU A 169 10.89 -14.86 -4.05
N MET A 170 11.36 -16.10 -3.85
CA MET A 170 12.50 -16.64 -4.58
C MET A 170 12.29 -16.64 -6.11
N PRO A 171 11.21 -17.24 -6.68
CA PRO A 171 10.98 -17.21 -8.12
C PRO A 171 10.73 -15.80 -8.65
N ILE A 172 10.04 -14.93 -7.91
CA ILE A 172 9.88 -13.51 -8.30
C ILE A 172 11.25 -12.84 -8.39
N GLY A 173 12.15 -13.07 -7.43
CA GLY A 173 13.51 -12.58 -7.45
C GLY A 173 14.28 -13.02 -8.70
N PHE A 174 14.17 -14.30 -9.10
CA PHE A 174 14.80 -14.79 -10.34
C PHE A 174 14.22 -14.15 -11.60
N VAL A 175 12.90 -13.94 -11.66
CA VAL A 175 12.25 -13.26 -12.80
C VAL A 175 12.68 -11.79 -12.89
N ILE A 176 12.86 -11.11 -11.77
CA ILE A 176 13.36 -9.73 -11.76
C ILE A 176 14.81 -9.67 -12.25
N VAL A 177 15.65 -10.64 -11.85
CA VAL A 177 17.06 -10.70 -12.30
C VAL A 177 17.17 -10.79 -13.83
N THR A 178 16.27 -11.51 -14.51
CA THR A 178 16.33 -11.58 -15.99
C THR A 178 16.09 -10.22 -16.65
N VAL A 179 15.21 -9.39 -16.09
CA VAL A 179 14.95 -8.02 -16.55
C VAL A 179 16.14 -7.11 -16.25
N LEU A 180 16.72 -7.22 -15.05
CA LEU A 180 17.89 -6.43 -14.64
C LEU A 180 19.11 -6.67 -15.54
N LEU A 181 19.31 -7.89 -16.02
CA LEU A 181 20.39 -8.21 -16.95
C LEU A 181 20.24 -7.54 -18.32
N LEU A 182 19.01 -7.21 -18.73
CA LEU A 182 18.74 -6.53 -20.01
C LEU A 182 18.93 -5.02 -19.90
N VAL A 183 18.49 -4.42 -18.79
CA VAL A 183 18.54 -2.96 -18.59
C VAL A 183 19.89 -2.49 -18.05
N GLY A 184 20.52 -3.26 -17.14
CA GLY A 184 21.80 -2.92 -16.52
C GLY A 184 21.73 -1.85 -15.41
N SER A 185 20.54 -1.37 -15.05
CA SER A 185 20.28 -0.47 -13.92
C SER A 185 19.37 -1.13 -12.88
N LEU A 186 19.54 -0.75 -11.61
CA LEU A 186 18.70 -1.17 -10.48
C LEU A 186 17.64 -0.10 -10.13
N ASN A 187 17.70 1.05 -10.78
CA ASN A 187 16.74 2.11 -10.62
C ASN A 187 15.46 1.79 -11.40
N LEU A 188 14.30 1.90 -10.74
CA LEU A 188 13.00 1.67 -11.37
C LEU A 188 12.63 2.74 -12.41
N SER A 189 13.23 3.93 -12.34
CA SER A 189 13.02 4.99 -13.34
C SER A 189 13.72 4.71 -14.68
N ASP A 190 14.78 3.89 -14.66
CA ASP A 190 15.58 3.53 -15.84
C ASP A 190 15.09 2.24 -16.54
N ILE A 191 14.26 1.45 -15.84
CA ILE A 191 13.68 0.18 -16.30
C ILE A 191 12.36 0.45 -17.01
#